data_AF-A0A374HNN3-F1
#
_entry.id   AF-A0A374HNN3-F1
#
_cell.length_a   1.000
_cell.length_b   1.000
_cell.length_c   1.000
_cell.angle_alpha   90.00
_cell.angle_beta   90.00
_cell.angle_gamma   90.00
#
_symmetry.space_group_name_H-M   'P 1'
#
loop_
_entity.id
_entity.type
_entity.pdbx_description
1 polymer ?
#
loop_
_entity_poly.entity_id
_entity_poly.type
_entity_poly.pdbx_seq_one_letter_code
_entity_poly.pdbx_strand_id
1 'polypeptide(L)'
;MNYHVVWSVKYRRNCIHDYLHKVTRAVVNYCKANDIHTVIIGDITNIRRNKNLGKVTNQKLHAPQVTKEYAKKCNRTNRGLYKDQLSVYNADAVGAYNIMRKYFAGCDKEKKISVTGLSSPLIIKVAV
;
A
#
# COMPACT_ATOMS: atom_id res chain seq x y z
N MET A 1 -27.74 -27.09 15.23
CA MET A 1 -26.82 -26.20 14.49
C MET A 1 -26.92 -26.53 13.01
N ASN A 2 -27.44 -25.63 12.16
CA ASN A 2 -27.76 -25.94 10.77
C ASN A 2 -26.50 -26.18 9.92
N TYR A 3 -26.22 -27.45 9.58
CA TYR A 3 -25.06 -27.88 8.80
C TYR A 3 -24.92 -27.14 7.45
N HIS A 4 -26.02 -26.77 6.81
CA HIS A 4 -26.03 -25.99 5.56
C HIS A 4 -25.43 -24.58 5.72
N VAL A 5 -25.67 -23.92 6.85
CA VAL A 5 -25.12 -22.57 7.13
C VAL A 5 -23.62 -22.66 7.43
N VAL A 6 -23.21 -23.68 8.19
CA VAL A 6 -21.79 -23.92 8.51
C VAL A 6 -20.98 -24.25 7.25
N TRP A 7 -21.54 -25.07 6.35
CA TRP A 7 -20.89 -25.45 5.09
C TRP A 7 -20.75 -24.26 4.13
N SER A 8 -21.80 -23.44 3.98
CA SER A 8 -21.76 -22.22 3.14
C SER A 8 -20.72 -21.20 3.64
N VAL A 9 -20.63 -20.99 4.96
CA VAL A 9 -19.62 -20.11 5.55
C VAL A 9 -18.20 -20.67 5.36
N LYS A 10 -18.01 -21.99 5.50
CA LYS A 10 -16.72 -22.66 5.27
C LYS A 10 -16.28 -22.54 3.81
N TYR A 11 -17.19 -22.79 2.87
CA TYR A 11 -16.93 -22.68 1.43
C TYR A 11 -16.51 -21.25 1.06
N ARG A 12 -17.24 -20.23 1.54
CA ARG A 12 -16.89 -18.83 1.33
C ARG A 12 -15.50 -18.47 1.87
N ARG A 13 -15.15 -18.94 3.08
CA ARG A 13 -13.82 -18.73 3.66
C ARG A 13 -12.72 -19.37 2.81
N ASN A 14 -12.96 -20.56 2.29
CA ASN A 14 -12.01 -21.25 1.43
C ASN A 14 -11.79 -20.51 0.11
N CYS A 15 -12.85 -19.98 -0.53
CA CYS A 15 -12.71 -19.15 -1.73
C CYS A 15 -11.90 -17.88 -1.46
N ILE A 16 -12.15 -17.21 -0.33
CA ILE A 16 -11.39 -16.01 0.07
C ILE A 16 -9.92 -16.39 0.30
N HIS A 17 -9.67 -17.49 1.00
CA HIS A 17 -8.32 -17.97 1.29
C HIS A 17 -7.57 -18.33 0.02
N ASP A 18 -8.20 -19.07 -0.90
CA ASP A 18 -7.63 -19.41 -2.21
C ASP A 18 -7.26 -18.16 -3.03
N TYR A 19 -8.18 -17.19 -3.11
CA TYR A 19 -7.93 -15.92 -3.76
C TYR A 19 -6.72 -15.19 -3.17
N LEU A 20 -6.62 -15.12 -1.83
CA LEU A 20 -5.48 -14.51 -1.15
C LEU A 20 -4.16 -15.24 -1.44
N HIS A 21 -4.16 -16.57 -1.51
CA HIS A 21 -2.99 -17.36 -1.88
C HIS A 21 -2.56 -17.14 -3.32
N LYS A 22 -3.51 -17.03 -4.26
CA LYS A 22 -3.21 -16.69 -5.66
C LYS A 22 -2.57 -15.31 -5.78
N VAL A 23 -3.12 -14.32 -5.06
CA VAL A 23 -2.59 -12.95 -5.06
C VAL A 23 -1.19 -12.89 -4.47
N THR A 24 -0.99 -13.47 -3.29
CA THR A 24 0.33 -13.49 -2.63
C THR A 24 1.37 -14.22 -3.48
N ARG A 25 1.00 -15.34 -4.12
CA ARG A 25 1.88 -16.04 -5.07
C ARG A 25 2.28 -15.15 -6.25
N ALA A 26 1.33 -14.42 -6.85
CA ALA A 26 1.64 -13.52 -7.96
C ALA A 26 2.64 -12.43 -7.56
N VAL A 27 2.47 -11.84 -6.37
CA VAL A 27 3.40 -10.83 -5.83
C VAL A 27 4.78 -11.43 -5.58
N VAL A 28 4.87 -12.59 -4.93
CA VAL A 28 6.16 -13.25 -4.65
C VAL A 28 6.89 -13.63 -5.93
N ASN A 29 6.18 -14.15 -6.94
CA ASN A 29 6.75 -14.47 -8.24
C ASN A 29 7.29 -13.22 -8.94
N TYR A 30 6.54 -12.12 -8.88
CA TYR A 30 7.01 -10.83 -9.38
C TYR A 30 8.30 -10.37 -8.69
N CYS A 31 8.37 -10.47 -7.36
CA CYS A 31 9.58 -10.14 -6.61
C CYS A 31 10.77 -11.00 -7.03
N LYS A 32 10.59 -12.31 -7.17
CA LYS A 32 11.64 -13.22 -7.64
C LYS A 32 12.13 -12.90 -9.04
N ALA A 33 11.21 -12.60 -9.97
CA ALA A 33 11.55 -12.29 -11.36
C ALA A 33 12.32 -10.96 -11.53
N ASN A 34 12.15 -10.02 -10.59
CA ASN A 34 12.79 -8.70 -10.60
C ASN A 34 13.93 -8.58 -9.57
N ASP A 35 14.40 -9.70 -9.01
CA ASP A 35 15.46 -9.74 -7.98
C ASP A 35 15.20 -8.83 -6.77
N ILE A 36 13.93 -8.75 -6.35
CA ILE A 36 13.51 -7.97 -5.18
C ILE A 36 13.65 -8.84 -3.93
N HIS A 37 14.73 -8.61 -3.19
CA HIS A 37 15.03 -9.35 -1.96
C HIS A 37 14.14 -8.97 -0.76
N THR A 38 13.78 -7.69 -0.63
CA THR A 38 13.12 -7.17 0.58
C THR A 38 11.81 -6.48 0.24
N VAL A 39 10.72 -6.97 0.82
CA VAL A 39 9.39 -6.36 0.76
C VAL A 39 9.06 -5.74 2.12
N ILE A 40 8.77 -4.44 2.14
CA ILE A 40 8.42 -3.71 3.37
C ILE A 40 6.89 -3.62 3.46
N ILE A 41 6.33 -4.09 4.56
CA ILE A 41 4.90 -4.01 4.86
C ILE A 41 4.73 -3.08 6.06
N GLY A 42 3.88 -2.06 5.93
CA GLY A 42 3.59 -1.15 7.04
C GLY A 42 2.79 -1.86 8.14
N ASP A 43 2.90 -1.42 9.39
CA ASP A 43 2.07 -1.94 10.48
C ASP A 43 0.58 -1.71 10.21
N ILE A 44 -0.15 -2.80 9.94
CA ILE A 44 -1.60 -2.79 9.65
C ILE A 44 -2.43 -2.91 10.93
N THR A 45 -1.83 -3.41 12.01
CA THR A 45 -2.51 -3.86 13.24
C THR A 45 -3.26 -2.74 13.96
N ASN A 46 -2.88 -1.48 13.73
CA ASN A 46 -3.49 -0.28 14.33
C ASN A 46 -4.09 0.73 13.33
N ILE A 47 -4.37 0.33 12.08
CA ILE A 47 -4.89 1.26 11.06
C ILE A 47 -6.38 1.60 11.27
N ARG A 48 -7.19 0.70 11.85
CA ARG A 48 -8.66 0.87 11.94
C ARG A 48 -9.25 0.95 13.35
N ARG A 49 -8.57 0.45 14.39
CA ARG A 49 -9.06 0.55 15.79
C ARG A 49 -8.74 1.91 16.37
N ASN A 50 -9.78 2.65 16.77
CA ASN A 50 -9.70 3.80 17.68
C ASN A 50 -8.70 4.91 17.30
N LYS A 51 -8.48 5.15 16.01
CA LYS A 51 -7.79 6.36 15.56
C LYS A 51 -8.72 7.15 14.65
N ASN A 52 -9.07 8.38 15.06
CA ASN A 52 -9.56 9.44 14.19
C ASN A 52 -8.42 9.84 13.24
N LEU A 53 -8.14 8.96 12.28
CA LEU A 53 -7.27 9.24 11.15
C LEU A 53 -8.12 10.09 10.22
N GLY A 54 -8.13 11.41 10.44
CA GLY A 54 -8.73 12.34 9.48
C GLY A 54 -8.22 12.05 8.06
N LYS A 55 -8.95 12.50 7.03
CA LYS A 55 -8.65 12.30 5.57
C LYS A 55 -7.19 12.58 5.14
N VAL A 56 -6.41 13.19 6.00
CA VAL A 56 -5.08 13.75 5.79
C VAL A 56 -4.01 12.91 6.51
N THR A 57 -3.94 11.61 6.21
CA THR A 57 -2.82 10.78 6.65
C THR A 57 -1.70 10.84 5.60
N ASN A 58 -0.53 11.33 6.02
CA ASN A 58 0.80 11.09 5.42
C ASN A 58 0.83 11.18 3.88
N GLN A 59 0.49 12.35 3.35
CA GLN A 59 0.26 12.56 1.92
C GLN A 59 1.17 13.70 1.43
N LYS A 60 2.49 13.51 1.48
CA LYS A 60 3.45 14.37 0.78
C LYS A 60 4.69 13.59 0.31
N LEU A 61 4.93 13.61 -1.00
CA LEU A 61 6.03 12.89 -1.64
C LEU A 61 7.39 13.52 -1.31
N HIS A 62 7.45 14.85 -1.31
CA HIS A 62 8.69 15.64 -1.14
C HIS A 62 8.85 16.31 0.25
N ALA A 63 8.11 15.88 1.28
CA ALA A 63 8.33 16.40 2.63
C ALA A 63 9.62 15.85 3.24
N PRO A 64 10.34 16.58 4.12
CA PRO A 64 11.48 16.05 4.86
C PRO A 64 11.10 14.83 5.70
N GLN A 65 9.89 14.84 6.28
CA GLN A 65 9.37 13.78 7.14
C GLN A 65 7.93 13.42 6.78
N VAL A 66 7.54 12.17 7.03
CA VAL A 66 6.17 11.67 6.79
C VAL A 66 5.30 11.97 8.03
N THR A 67 4.87 13.23 8.17
CA THR A 67 4.03 13.71 9.29
C THR A 67 2.71 14.30 8.81
N LYS A 68 1.77 14.52 9.75
CA LYS A 68 0.46 15.16 9.47
C LYS A 68 0.59 16.64 9.10
N GLU A 69 1.58 17.32 9.64
CA GLU A 69 1.84 18.75 9.42
C GLU A 69 2.09 19.07 7.94
N TYR A 70 2.83 18.19 7.26
CA TYR A 70 3.16 18.36 5.86
C TYR A 70 2.06 17.87 4.91
N ALA A 71 0.98 17.28 5.42
CA ALA A 71 -0.03 16.63 4.60
C ALA A 71 -1.08 17.64 4.10
N LYS A 72 -1.21 17.76 2.77
CA LYS A 72 -2.15 18.70 2.13
C LYS A 72 -3.31 17.94 1.48
N LYS A 73 -4.54 18.20 1.92
CA LYS A 73 -5.76 17.53 1.42
C LYS A 73 -6.01 17.79 -0.08
N CYS A 74 -5.64 18.96 -0.58
CA CYS A 74 -5.79 19.34 -2.00
C CYS A 74 -4.89 18.54 -2.95
N ASN A 75 -3.84 17.88 -2.44
CA ASN A 75 -2.96 17.05 -3.27
C ASN A 75 -3.65 15.75 -3.70
N ARG A 76 -4.66 15.25 -2.98
CA ARG A 76 -5.48 14.11 -3.43
C ARG A 76 -6.70 14.62 -4.19
N THR A 77 -6.52 14.83 -5.48
CA THR A 77 -7.50 15.51 -6.34
C THR A 77 -8.68 14.60 -6.67
N ASN A 78 -8.43 13.40 -7.18
CA ASN A 78 -9.44 12.40 -7.54
C ASN A 78 -9.08 11.02 -6.94
N ARG A 79 -10.03 10.09 -6.94
CA ARG A 79 -9.79 8.71 -6.47
C ARG A 79 -8.67 8.08 -7.32
N GLY A 80 -7.60 7.64 -6.65
CA GLY A 80 -6.43 7.05 -7.31
C GLY A 80 -5.37 8.05 -7.77
N LEU A 81 -5.62 9.36 -7.72
CA LEU A 81 -4.66 10.39 -8.17
C LEU A 81 -4.11 11.23 -7.01
N TYR A 82 -2.83 11.58 -7.13
CA TYR A 82 -2.09 12.42 -6.21
C TYR A 82 -1.28 13.48 -6.98
N LYS A 83 -1.58 14.76 -6.81
CA LYS A 83 -0.91 15.89 -7.46
C LYS A 83 0.06 16.55 -6.49
N ASP A 84 1.32 16.71 -6.90
CA ASP A 84 2.30 17.54 -6.21
C ASP A 84 2.90 18.54 -7.19
N GLN A 85 2.71 19.83 -6.91
CA GLN A 85 3.12 20.95 -7.78
C GLN A 85 2.68 20.74 -9.24
N LEU A 86 3.60 20.34 -10.12
CA LEU A 86 3.38 20.10 -11.55
C LEU A 86 3.13 18.63 -11.92
N SER A 87 3.39 17.67 -11.03
CA SER A 87 3.38 16.24 -11.35
C SER A 87 2.16 15.55 -10.75
N VAL A 88 1.63 14.56 -11.48
CA VAL A 88 0.53 13.70 -11.03
C VAL A 88 1.02 12.27 -10.92
N TYR A 89 0.72 11.64 -9.78
CA TYR A 89 1.14 10.31 -9.39
C TYR A 89 -0.08 9.46 -9.02
N ASN A 90 0.11 8.14 -8.99
CA ASN A 90 -0.89 7.24 -8.43
C ASN A 90 -0.88 7.32 -6.89
N ALA A 91 -2.06 7.46 -6.28
CA ALA A 91 -2.18 7.62 -4.82
C ALA A 91 -1.75 6.38 -4.02
N ASP A 92 -1.93 5.18 -4.56
CA ASP A 92 -1.52 3.91 -3.94
C ASP A 92 0.01 3.75 -4.01
N ALA A 93 0.63 4.14 -5.14
CA ALA A 93 2.08 4.18 -5.29
C ALA A 93 2.73 5.18 -4.30
N VAL A 94 2.15 6.38 -4.16
CA VAL A 94 2.57 7.37 -3.15
C VAL A 94 2.41 6.81 -1.73
N GLY A 95 1.34 6.05 -1.46
CA GLY A 95 1.12 5.38 -0.18
C GLY A 95 2.21 4.34 0.14
N ALA A 96 2.54 3.48 -0.83
CA ALA A 96 3.62 2.51 -0.69
C ALA A 96 4.99 3.18 -0.47
N TYR A 97 5.27 4.25 -1.22
CA TYR A 97 6.49 5.05 -1.05
C TYR A 97 6.62 5.63 0.36
N ASN A 98 5.52 6.12 0.94
CA ASN A 98 5.53 6.67 2.30
C ASN A 98 5.76 5.61 3.38
N ILE A 99 5.33 4.35 3.17
CA ILE A 99 5.67 3.22 4.04
C ILE A 99 7.18 2.96 3.99
N MET A 100 7.74 2.90 2.77
CA MET A 100 9.17 2.71 2.56
C MET A 100 9.99 3.80 3.25
N ARG A 101 9.61 5.07 3.11
CA ARG A 101 10.27 6.20 3.77
C ARG A 101 10.26 6.11 5.29
N LYS A 102 9.14 5.69 5.90
CA LYS A 102 9.05 5.50 7.36
C LYS A 102 9.99 4.41 7.86
N TYR A 103 10.11 3.33 7.11
CA TYR A 103 11.04 2.25 7.43
C TYR A 103 12.50 2.75 7.44
N PHE A 104 12.92 3.47 6.40
CA PHE A 104 14.30 3.99 6.33
C PHE A 104 14.59 5.07 7.38
N ALA A 105 13.61 5.91 7.73
CA ALA A 105 13.77 6.91 8.78
C ALA A 105 14.03 6.29 10.17
N GLY A 106 13.55 5.07 10.42
CA GLY A 106 13.83 4.33 11.65
C GLY A 106 15.09 3.46 11.61
N CYS A 107 15.81 3.43 10.48
CA CYS A 107 16.91 2.48 10.25
C CYS A 107 18.29 3.17 10.14
N ASP A 108 18.40 4.47 10.48
CA ASP A 108 19.62 5.30 10.43
C ASP A 108 20.45 5.17 9.12
N LYS A 109 19.78 4.80 8.02
CA LYS A 109 20.37 4.68 6.69
C LYS A 109 19.73 5.74 5.81
N GLU A 110 20.40 6.87 5.65
CA GLU A 110 20.04 7.86 4.64
C GLU A 110 20.22 7.25 3.23
N LYS A 111 19.16 6.64 2.70
CA LYS A 111 19.07 6.31 1.27
C LYS A 111 18.22 7.35 0.57
N LYS A 112 18.81 8.08 -0.38
CA LYS A 112 18.05 8.87 -1.37
C LYS A 112 17.29 7.89 -2.26
N ILE A 113 15.98 7.79 -2.06
CA ILE A 113 15.10 6.98 -2.91
C ILE A 113 14.63 7.86 -4.06
N SER A 114 14.87 7.41 -5.30
CA SER A 114 14.36 8.11 -6.48
C SER A 114 12.84 7.99 -6.57
N VAL A 115 12.16 9.09 -6.93
CA VAL A 115 10.70 9.14 -7.15
C VAL A 115 10.30 8.80 -8.60
N THR A 116 11.27 8.53 -9.48
CA THR A 116 11.08 8.42 -10.94
C THR A 116 10.14 7.31 -11.42
N GLY A 117 9.73 6.37 -10.56
CA GLY A 117 8.84 5.24 -10.91
C GLY A 117 7.37 5.37 -10.47
N LEU A 118 6.99 6.45 -9.76
CA LEU A 118 5.68 6.53 -9.11
C LEU A 118 4.52 6.95 -10.03
N SER A 119 4.84 7.44 -11.24
CA SER A 119 3.87 7.82 -12.27
C SER A 119 3.36 6.62 -13.08
N SER A 120 4.06 5.48 -13.04
CA SER A 120 3.81 4.34 -13.93
C SER A 120 3.68 3.03 -13.12
N PRO A 121 2.59 2.87 -12.33
CA PRO A 121 2.40 1.67 -11.52
C PRO A 121 2.17 0.43 -12.38
N LEU A 122 2.85 -0.66 -12.05
CA LEU A 122 2.57 -1.97 -12.65
C LEU A 122 1.28 -2.54 -12.07
N ILE A 123 0.38 -2.98 -12.94
CA ILE A 123 -0.87 -3.64 -12.52
C ILE A 123 -0.68 -5.16 -12.67
N ILE A 124 -0.61 -5.86 -11.54
CA ILE A 124 -0.61 -7.32 -11.52
C ILE A 124 -2.07 -7.79 -11.50
N LYS A 125 -2.55 -8.33 -12.62
CA LYS A 125 -3.86 -8.98 -12.69
C LYS A 125 -3.74 -10.43 -12.28
N VAL A 126 -4.53 -10.84 -11.30
CA VAL A 126 -4.59 -12.23 -10.85
C VAL A 126 -5.89 -12.82 -11.36
N ALA A 127 -5.80 -13.83 -12.22
CA ALA A 127 -6.96 -14.62 -12.62
C ALA A 127 -7.42 -15.45 -11.42
N VAL A 128 -8.74 -15.45 -11.17
CA VAL A 128 -9.38 -16.22 -10.10
C VAL A 128 -9.83 -17.56 -10.64
#